data_AF-A0A9P6C0B3-F1
#
_entry.id   AF-A0A9P6C0B3-F1
#
_cell.length_a   1.000
_cell.length_b   1.000
_cell.length_c   1.000
_cell.angle_alpha   90.00
_cell.angle_beta   90.00
_cell.angle_gamma   90.00
#
_symmetry.space_group_name_H-M   'P 1'
#
loop_
_entity.id
_entity.type
_entity.pdbx_description
1 polymer ?
#
loop_
_entity_poly.entity_id
_entity_poly.type
_entity_poly.pdbx_seq_one_letter_code
_entity_poly.pdbx_strand_id
1 'polypeptide(L)'
;MLPHVIPGAESNSATRDPSPKCYLDARIQVREDLHNRIDGATRLIWIHGLLAGVGKSAIMQTTIETTCATLFFSSSSDPPRNDSKKVPTTLAYNLAVANDGYYRYIKAVLSTDPFFREKSPAEWFHRLFIAPFINNLVEET
;
A
#
# COMPACT_ATOMS: atom_id res chain seq x y z
N MET A 1 2.86 10.78 12.70
CA MET A 1 2.79 9.55 11.88
C MET A 1 4.16 8.90 11.70
N LEU A 2 5.21 9.68 11.41
CA LEU A 2 6.57 9.23 11.03
C LEU A 2 7.27 8.11 11.85
N PRO A 3 7.23 8.04 13.21
CA PRO A 3 7.96 6.98 13.93
C PRO A 3 7.35 5.57 13.79
N HIS A 4 6.24 5.44 13.07
CA HIS A 4 5.44 4.21 12.97
C HIS A 4 5.24 3.73 11.53
N VAL A 5 5.96 4.33 10.59
CA VAL A 5 6.00 3.94 9.19
C VAL A 5 7.20 3.01 8.98
N ILE A 6 7.12 2.08 8.02
CA ILE A 6 8.26 1.23 7.62
C ILE A 6 9.08 2.01 6.58
N PRO A 7 10.24 2.58 6.94
CA PRO A 7 11.01 3.40 6.02
C PRO A 7 11.45 2.56 4.82
N GLY A 8 11.21 3.08 3.62
CA GLY A 8 11.56 2.42 2.37
C GLY A 8 10.75 1.19 1.98
N ALA A 9 9.59 0.97 2.60
CA ALA A 9 8.57 0.07 2.07
C ALA A 9 7.63 0.76 1.07
N GLU A 10 7.78 2.07 0.94
CA GLU A 10 6.94 2.93 0.11
C GLU A 10 7.30 2.79 -1.36
N SER A 11 6.29 2.95 -2.23
CA SER A 11 6.45 2.80 -3.68
C SER A 11 7.49 3.77 -4.26
N ASN A 12 7.54 4.99 -3.73
CA ASN A 12 8.43 6.08 -4.16
C ASN A 12 9.72 6.18 -3.33
N SER A 13 10.09 5.15 -2.57
CA SER A 13 11.30 5.22 -1.74
C SER A 13 12.58 5.28 -2.57
N ALA A 14 13.53 6.12 -2.15
CA ALA A 14 14.88 6.19 -2.72
C ALA A 14 15.64 4.84 -2.69
N THR A 15 15.34 3.94 -1.75
CA THR A 15 15.94 2.58 -1.75
C THR A 15 15.46 1.71 -2.90
N ARG A 16 14.41 2.15 -3.60
CA ARG A 16 13.84 1.48 -4.76
C ARG A 16 14.10 2.28 -6.04
N ASP A 17 15.00 3.26 -6.07
CA ASP A 17 15.32 4.02 -7.28
C ASP A 17 16.58 3.45 -7.97
N PRO A 18 16.52 3.00 -9.24
CA PRO A 18 15.32 2.92 -10.09
C PRO A 18 14.41 1.75 -9.70
N SER A 19 13.09 2.00 -9.75
CA SER A 19 12.06 1.00 -9.48
C SER A 19 12.30 -0.24 -10.33
N PRO A 20 12.19 -1.47 -9.78
CA PRO A 20 12.26 -2.67 -10.59
C PRO A 20 11.08 -2.70 -11.55
N LYS A 21 11.32 -2.28 -12.79
CA LYS A 21 10.33 -2.24 -13.86
C LYS A 21 10.32 -3.56 -14.60
N CYS A 22 9.13 -4.05 -14.90
CA CYS A 22 8.99 -5.10 -15.88
C CYS A 22 9.09 -4.45 -17.27
N TYR A 23 10.07 -4.84 -18.08
CA TYR A 23 10.14 -4.39 -19.47
C TYR A 23 8.83 -4.77 -20.17
N LEU A 24 8.19 -3.77 -20.79
CA LEU A 24 6.79 -3.74 -21.22
C LEU A 24 6.37 -4.97 -22.04
N ASP A 25 7.31 -5.55 -22.79
CA ASP A 25 7.02 -6.49 -23.86
C ASP A 25 6.97 -7.95 -23.37
N ALA A 26 7.53 -8.24 -22.18
CA ALA A 26 7.75 -9.63 -21.74
C ALA A 26 6.59 -10.25 -20.94
N ARG A 27 5.57 -9.47 -20.52
CA ARG A 27 4.56 -9.92 -19.55
C ARG A 27 3.16 -9.31 -19.74
N ILE A 28 2.81 -8.83 -20.93
CA ILE A 28 1.55 -8.10 -21.21
C ILE A 28 0.31 -8.88 -20.70
N GLN A 29 0.20 -10.17 -21.04
CA GLN A 29 -0.94 -11.00 -20.63
C GLN A 29 -1.13 -11.05 -19.11
N VAL A 30 -0.04 -11.24 -18.35
CA VAL A 30 -0.11 -11.31 -16.88
C VAL A 30 -0.53 -9.97 -16.27
N ARG A 31 -0.14 -8.85 -16.89
CA ARG A 31 -0.53 -7.51 -16.42
C ARG A 31 -2.00 -7.22 -16.73
N GLU A 32 -2.45 -7.52 -17.94
CA GLU A 32 -3.86 -7.41 -18.35
C GLU A 32 -4.74 -8.27 -17.44
N ASP A 33 -4.37 -9.53 -17.21
CA ASP A 33 -5.06 -10.43 -16.29
C ASP A 33 -5.10 -9.87 -14.87
N LEU A 34 -3.99 -9.26 -14.41
CA LEU A 34 -3.93 -8.66 -13.09
C LEU A 34 -4.80 -7.41 -13.00
N HIS A 35 -4.80 -6.54 -14.00
CA HIS A 35 -5.68 -5.36 -14.06
C HIS A 35 -7.16 -5.76 -14.08
N ASN A 36 -7.54 -6.73 -14.92
CA ASN A 36 -8.92 -7.21 -15.00
C ASN A 36 -9.38 -7.88 -13.69
N ARG A 37 -8.45 -8.44 -12.91
CA ARG A 37 -8.73 -9.04 -11.60
C ARG A 37 -8.63 -8.05 -10.46
N ILE A 38 -8.09 -6.85 -10.64
CA ILE A 38 -8.22 -5.77 -9.67
C ILE A 38 -9.59 -5.13 -9.91
N ASP A 39 -10.64 -5.93 -9.68
CA ASP A 39 -11.99 -5.43 -9.50
C ASP A 39 -12.21 -5.19 -7.99
N GLY A 40 -13.09 -4.26 -7.62
CA GLY A 40 -13.38 -3.96 -6.21
C GLY A 40 -13.92 -5.16 -5.40
N ALA A 41 -14.12 -6.32 -6.03
CA ALA A 41 -14.58 -7.56 -5.42
C ALA A 41 -13.42 -8.51 -5.06
N THR A 42 -12.23 -8.33 -5.64
CA THR A 42 -11.11 -9.24 -5.45
C THR A 42 -10.43 -9.05 -4.10
N ARG A 43 -10.53 -10.08 -3.25
CA ARG A 43 -10.04 -10.03 -1.86
C ARG A 43 -8.57 -10.41 -1.70
N LEU A 44 -8.01 -11.17 -2.65
CA LEU A 44 -6.61 -11.60 -2.63
C LEU A 44 -6.17 -12.05 -4.03
N ILE A 45 -5.03 -11.53 -4.50
CA ILE A 45 -4.35 -12.03 -5.70
C ILE A 45 -3.01 -12.63 -5.30
N TRP A 46 -2.83 -13.91 -5.61
CA TRP A 46 -1.60 -14.64 -5.31
C TRP A 46 -0.80 -14.89 -6.58
N ILE A 47 0.39 -14.28 -6.69
CA ILE A 47 1.31 -14.46 -7.82
C ILE A 47 2.45 -15.38 -7.39
N HIS A 48 2.46 -16.61 -7.91
CA HIS A 48 3.53 -17.59 -7.65
C HIS A 48 4.28 -17.95 -8.93
N GLY A 49 5.50 -18.46 -8.79
CA GLY A 49 6.29 -18.93 -9.92
C GLY A 49 7.53 -19.68 -9.43
N LEU A 50 7.89 -20.74 -10.17
CA LEU A 50 8.89 -21.74 -9.80
C LEU A 50 10.31 -21.19 -9.61
N LEU A 51 10.62 -20.07 -10.25
CA LEU A 51 11.94 -19.47 -10.24
C LEU A 51 11.95 -18.20 -9.38
N ALA A 52 12.96 -18.07 -8.52
CA ALA A 52 13.31 -16.81 -7.88
C ALA A 52 13.89 -15.83 -8.92
N GLY A 53 13.71 -14.52 -8.74
CA GLY A 53 14.30 -13.51 -9.64
C GLY A 53 13.59 -13.28 -10.98
N VAL A 54 12.51 -14.01 -11.32
CA VAL A 54 11.78 -13.83 -12.61
C VAL A 54 10.93 -12.56 -12.72
N GLY A 55 11.10 -11.62 -11.78
CA GLY A 55 10.45 -10.32 -11.82
C GLY A 55 9.00 -10.30 -11.31
N LYS A 56 8.57 -11.26 -10.47
CA LYS A 56 7.21 -11.26 -9.87
C LYS A 56 6.89 -9.94 -9.16
N SER A 57 7.82 -9.45 -8.33
CA SER A 57 7.69 -8.17 -7.65
C SER A 57 7.71 -6.98 -8.61
N ALA A 58 8.45 -7.07 -9.73
CA ALA A 58 8.48 -6.04 -10.76
C ALA A 58 7.16 -5.96 -11.54
N ILE A 59 6.54 -7.11 -11.85
CA ILE A 59 5.20 -7.18 -12.46
C ILE A 59 4.19 -6.53 -11.54
N MET A 60 4.15 -6.95 -10.27
CA MET A 60 3.20 -6.38 -9.31
C MET A 60 3.42 -4.89 -9.23
N GLN A 61 4.66 -4.43 -8.98
CA GLN A 61 4.96 -2.99 -8.93
C GLN A 61 4.49 -2.24 -10.17
N THR A 62 4.81 -2.71 -11.37
CA THR A 62 4.42 -2.02 -12.62
C THR A 62 2.90 -1.94 -12.80
N THR A 63 2.13 -2.91 -12.30
CA THR A 63 0.66 -2.94 -12.49
C THR A 63 -0.10 -2.04 -11.52
N ILE A 64 0.35 -1.97 -10.27
CA ILE A 64 -0.35 -1.25 -9.18
C ILE A 64 0.18 0.16 -8.91
N GLU A 65 1.36 0.51 -9.42
CA GLU A 65 1.95 1.85 -9.28
C GLU A 65 1.05 2.97 -9.84
N THR A 66 0.14 2.65 -10.77
CA THR A 66 -0.80 3.61 -11.36
C THR A 66 -2.24 3.50 -10.86
N THR A 67 -2.56 2.55 -9.98
CA THR A 67 -3.97 2.23 -9.63
C THR A 67 -4.25 2.16 -8.14
N CYS A 68 -3.27 1.89 -7.28
CA CYS A 68 -3.53 1.66 -5.85
C CYS A 68 -2.38 2.15 -4.95
N ALA A 69 -2.72 2.59 -3.74
CA ALA A 69 -1.74 2.69 -2.68
C ALA A 69 -1.17 1.31 -2.35
N THR A 70 0.15 1.23 -2.27
CA THR A 70 0.87 -0.04 -2.19
C THR A 70 1.94 -0.01 -1.11
N LEU A 71 2.14 -1.16 -0.47
CA LEU A 71 3.29 -1.44 0.38
C LEU A 71 4.13 -2.60 -0.17
N PHE A 72 5.45 -2.45 -0.24
CA PHE A 72 6.38 -3.53 -0.56
C PHE A 72 7.26 -3.87 0.64
N PHE A 73 7.24 -5.14 1.06
CA PHE A 73 8.11 -5.64 2.12
C PHE A 73 8.59 -7.07 1.79
N SER A 74 9.76 -7.43 2.33
CA SER A 74 10.33 -8.78 2.27
C SER A 74 10.76 -9.17 3.67
N SER A 75 10.50 -10.43 4.06
CA SER A 75 10.90 -10.98 5.37
C SER A 75 12.42 -11.04 5.56
N SER A 76 13.19 -10.99 4.47
CA SER A 76 14.65 -11.11 4.47
C SER A 76 15.41 -9.79 4.69
N SER A 77 14.72 -8.66 4.76
CA SER A 77 15.35 -7.33 4.84
C SER A 77 14.89 -6.61 6.11
N ASP A 78 15.81 -6.60 7.08
CA ASP A 78 15.82 -5.82 8.33
C ASP A 78 14.81 -6.17 9.46
N PRO A 79 15.28 -6.54 10.67
CA PRO A 79 14.44 -6.75 11.86
C PRO A 79 13.42 -5.65 12.18
N PRO A 80 13.71 -4.33 12.04
CA PRO A 80 12.72 -3.28 12.31
C PRO A 80 11.52 -3.24 11.36
N ARG A 81 11.55 -4.00 10.23
CA ARG A 81 10.46 -4.11 9.25
C ARG A 81 9.47 -5.24 9.55
N ASN A 82 9.69 -6.05 10.59
CA ASN A 82 8.83 -7.20 10.92
C ASN A 82 7.67 -6.88 11.88
N ASP A 83 7.38 -5.59 12.10
CA ASP A 83 6.24 -5.16 12.90
C ASP A 83 5.00 -5.00 12.01
N SER A 84 4.14 -6.02 12.01
CA SER A 84 2.88 -6.02 11.26
C SER A 84 1.96 -4.86 11.62
N LYS A 85 2.11 -4.23 12.79
CA LYS A 85 1.33 -3.05 13.19
C LYS A 85 1.71 -1.80 12.40
N LYS A 86 2.90 -1.76 11.80
CA LYS A 86 3.36 -0.63 10.97
C LYS A 86 2.83 -0.71 9.54
N VAL A 87 2.38 -1.87 9.08
CA VAL A 87 1.86 -2.08 7.72
C VAL A 87 0.65 -1.17 7.43
N PRO A 88 -0.43 -1.17 8.25
CA PRO A 88 -1.56 -0.26 8.07
C PRO A 88 -1.16 1.22 8.15
N THR A 89 -0.26 1.55 9.08
CA THR A 89 0.18 2.94 9.26
C THR A 89 0.95 3.46 8.05
N THR A 90 1.80 2.61 7.46
CA THR A 90 2.56 2.96 6.25
C THR A 90 1.64 3.11 5.06
N LEU A 91 0.65 2.22 4.90
CA LEU A 91 -0.31 2.34 3.81
C LEU A 91 -1.15 3.63 3.91
N ALA A 92 -1.62 3.97 5.11
CA ALA A 92 -2.33 5.23 5.35
C ALA A 92 -1.42 6.46 5.12
N TYR A 93 -0.14 6.38 5.46
CA TYR A 93 0.82 7.43 5.15
C TYR A 93 1.00 7.61 3.63
N ASN A 94 1.18 6.52 2.89
CA ASN A 94 1.33 6.57 1.43
C ASN A 94 0.10 7.21 0.76
N LEU A 95 -1.10 6.88 1.23
CA LEU A 95 -2.35 7.51 0.79
C LEU A 95 -2.39 9.00 1.11
N ALA A 96 -1.99 9.39 2.33
CA ALA A 96 -1.96 10.78 2.76
C ALA A 96 -0.94 11.63 1.97
N VAL A 97 0.19 11.04 1.59
CA VAL A 97 1.18 11.73 0.74
C VAL A 97 0.63 11.92 -0.68
N ALA A 98 -0.16 10.97 -1.19
CA ALA A 98 -0.72 11.02 -2.54
C ALA A 98 -2.00 11.88 -2.66
N ASN A 99 -2.79 12.01 -1.59
CA ASN A 99 -4.09 12.70 -1.61
C ASN A 99 -4.24 13.66 -0.42
N ASP A 100 -4.38 14.96 -0.69
CA ASP A 100 -4.51 16.00 0.34
C ASP A 100 -5.80 15.88 1.16
N GLY A 101 -6.90 15.45 0.55
CA GLY A 101 -8.16 15.18 1.26
C GLY A 101 -8.00 14.08 2.30
N TYR A 102 -7.36 12.98 1.90
CA TYR A 102 -7.02 11.88 2.81
C TYR A 102 -6.05 12.34 3.92
N TYR A 103 -5.04 13.17 3.59
CA TYR A 103 -4.15 13.75 4.59
C TYR A 103 -4.91 14.56 5.66
N ARG A 104 -5.83 15.44 5.23
CA ARG A 104 -6.66 16.23 6.14
C ARG A 104 -7.52 15.34 7.03
N TYR A 105 -8.14 14.30 6.45
CA TYR A 105 -8.93 13.33 7.18
C TYR A 105 -8.12 12.63 8.28
N ILE A 106 -6.96 12.06 7.93
CA ILE A 106 -6.09 11.38 8.88
C ILE A 106 -5.62 12.32 9.99
N LYS A 107 -5.27 13.57 9.64
CA LYS A 107 -4.87 14.59 10.61
C LYS A 107 -6.00 14.88 11.60
N ALA A 108 -7.25 14.97 11.12
CA ALA A 108 -8.42 15.19 11.98
C ALA A 108 -8.69 14.00 12.90
N VAL A 109 -8.63 12.76 12.39
CA VAL A 109 -8.81 11.53 13.18
C VAL A 109 -7.78 11.46 14.31
N LEU A 110 -6.50 11.68 13.98
CA LEU A 110 -5.41 11.62 14.96
C LEU A 110 -5.44 12.77 15.98
N SER A 111 -5.98 13.93 15.59
CA SER A 111 -6.13 15.07 16.51
C SER A 111 -7.32 14.90 17.46
N THR A 112 -8.35 14.18 17.02
CA THR A 112 -9.58 13.95 17.80
C THR A 112 -9.43 12.82 18.80
N ASP A 113 -8.66 11.78 18.48
CA ASP A 113 -8.50 10.59 19.33
C ASP A 113 -7.01 10.31 19.65
N PRO A 114 -6.50 10.82 20.79
CA PRO A 114 -5.12 10.58 21.22
C PRO A 114 -4.82 9.09 21.49
N PHE A 115 -5.86 8.33 21.86
CA PHE A 115 -5.78 6.90 22.17
C PHE A 115 -6.07 6.02 20.95
N PHE A 116 -6.12 6.60 19.74
CA PHE A 116 -6.32 5.86 18.49
C PHE A 116 -5.41 4.63 18.42
N ARG A 117 -4.19 4.71 18.95
CA ARG A 117 -3.19 3.63 18.96
C ARG A 117 -3.50 2.45 19.85
N GLU A 118 -4.33 2.65 20.86
CA GLU A 118 -4.72 1.60 21.79
C GLU A 118 -6.00 0.88 21.32
N LYS A 119 -6.60 1.36 20.23
CA LYS A 119 -7.78 0.73 19.63
C LYS A 119 -7.42 -0.61 18.98
N SER A 120 -8.45 -1.43 18.80
CA SER A 120 -8.31 -2.73 18.16
C SER A 120 -7.87 -2.61 16.70
N PRO A 121 -7.24 -3.65 16.12
CA PRO A 121 -6.90 -3.66 14.70
C PRO A 121 -8.10 -3.44 13.77
N ALA A 122 -9.29 -3.91 14.16
CA ALA A 122 -10.52 -3.71 13.39
C ALA A 122 -10.92 -2.22 13.35
N GLU A 123 -10.84 -1.53 14.49
CA GLU A 123 -11.14 -0.09 14.57
C GLU A 123 -10.15 0.74 13.76
N TRP A 124 -8.86 0.38 13.81
CA TRP A 124 -7.81 0.95 12.97
C TRP A 124 -8.13 0.80 11.49
N PHE A 125 -8.42 -0.43 11.05
CA PHE A 125 -8.72 -0.70 9.66
C PHE A 125 -9.96 0.08 9.19
N HIS A 126 -11.02 0.08 10.00
CA HIS A 126 -12.24 0.80 9.69
C HIS A 126 -11.99 2.30 9.55
N ARG A 127 -11.33 2.93 10.53
CA ARG A 127 -11.07 4.38 10.50
C ARG A 127 -10.07 4.80 9.44
N LEU A 128 -9.06 3.98 9.12
CA LEU A 128 -8.07 4.36 8.10
C LEU A 128 -8.54 4.06 6.67
N PHE A 129 -9.29 2.99 6.44
CA PHE A 129 -9.52 2.49 5.07
C PHE A 129 -10.99 2.31 4.70
N ILE A 130 -11.93 2.38 5.64
CA ILE A 130 -13.36 2.22 5.33
C ILE A 130 -14.08 3.56 5.46
N ALA A 131 -14.01 4.18 6.64
CA ALA A 131 -14.68 5.43 6.96
C ALA A 131 -14.36 6.62 6.01
N PRO A 132 -13.13 6.84 5.51
CA PRO A 132 -12.87 7.95 4.60
C PRO A 132 -13.57 7.80 3.24
N PHE A 133 -13.77 6.56 2.76
CA PHE A 133 -14.33 6.27 1.44
C PHE A 133 -15.85 6.08 1.47
N ILE A 134 -16.44 5.58 2.55
CA ILE A 134 -17.91 5.48 2.69
C ILE A 134 -18.56 6.86 2.77
N ASN A 135 -17.89 7.83 3.40
CA ASN A 135 -18.47 9.13 3.67
C ASN A 135 -18.18 10.17 2.56
N ASN A 136 -17.58 9.77 1.42
CA ASN A 136 -17.09 10.67 0.36
C ASN A 136 -16.25 11.85 0.91
N LEU A 137 -15.54 11.64 2.03
CA LEU A 137 -14.72 12.66 2.67
C LEU A 137 -13.38 12.87 1.94
N VAL A 138 -13.11 12.02 0.96
CA VAL A 138 -11.97 12.05 0.06
C VAL A 138 -12.56 12.02 -1.34
N GLU A 139 -12.39 13.09 -2.11
CA GLU A 139 -12.79 13.10 -3.52
C GLU A 139 -11.93 12.09 -4.28
N GLU A 140 -12.57 11.15 -5.00
CA GLU A 140 -11.90 10.31 -5.98
C GLU A 140 -11.50 11.21 -7.16
N THR A 141 -10.21 11.54 -7.24
CA THR A 141 -9.58 12.13 -8.44
C THR A 141 -9.22 11.07 -9.44
#